data_AF-R1E8I7-F1
#
_entry.id   AF-R1E8I7-F1
#
_cell.length_a   1.000
_cell.length_b   1.000
_cell.length_c   1.000
_cell.angle_alpha   90.00
_cell.angle_beta   90.00
_cell.angle_gamma   90.00
#
_symmetry.space_group_name_H-M   'P 1'
#
loop_
_entity.id
_entity.type
_entity.pdbx_description
1 polymer ?
#
loop_
_entity_poly.entity_id
_entity_poly.type
_entity_poly.pdbx_seq_one_letter_code
_entity_poly.pdbx_strand_id
1 'polypeptide(L)'
;MGIHGLSKLLNDNAPRCVREHKMEYFAGCGPVFAGRPPAPRAPSAASFPRSFRRKIAIDASMQIYQFLIAVRQQGGEGQLTNEAGEVTSHLTGMLYRTIRMMEAGIKPVFVFDGKPPTL
;
A
#
# COMPACT_ATOMS: atom_id res chain seq x y z
N MET A 1 11.42 -0.90 12.14
CA MET A 1 11.13 0.27 13.00
C MET A 1 9.64 0.36 13.21
N GLY A 2 9.20 0.66 14.43
CA GLY A 2 7.80 0.64 14.83
C GLY A 2 7.68 0.54 16.34
N ILE A 3 6.46 0.63 16.88
CA ILE A 3 6.21 0.52 18.32
C ILE A 3 6.08 -0.97 18.67
N HIS A 4 7.00 -1.47 19.51
CA HIS A 4 7.02 -2.87 19.90
C HIS A 4 5.72 -3.29 20.61
N GLY A 5 5.13 -4.41 20.19
CA GLY A 5 3.91 -4.95 20.79
C GLY A 5 2.60 -4.22 20.45
N LEU A 6 2.64 -3.10 19.70
CA LEU A 6 1.45 -2.28 19.44
C LEU A 6 0.31 -3.06 18.77
N SER A 7 0.61 -3.85 17.74
CA SER A 7 -0.43 -4.62 17.04
C SER A 7 -1.15 -5.61 17.96
N LYS A 8 -0.42 -6.27 18.85
CA LYS A 8 -1.00 -7.18 19.86
C LYS A 8 -1.86 -6.40 20.85
N LEU A 9 -1.34 -5.30 21.38
CA LEU A 9 -2.05 -4.44 22.33
C LEU A 9 -3.38 -3.94 21.76
N LEU A 10 -3.40 -3.49 20.50
CA LEU A 10 -4.59 -3.01 19.81
C LEU A 10 -5.60 -4.13 19.58
N ASN A 11 -5.14 -5.33 19.23
CA ASN A 11 -6.02 -6.48 19.04
C ASN A 11 -6.70 -6.90 20.35
N ASP A 12 -5.94 -6.90 21.44
CA ASP A 12 -6.42 -7.36 22.75
C ASP A 12 -7.36 -6.34 23.41
N ASN A 13 -7.11 -5.03 23.25
CA ASN A 13 -7.82 -3.98 24.01
C ASN A 13 -8.72 -3.07 23.16
N ALA A 14 -8.52 -3.01 21.84
CA ALA A 14 -9.25 -2.10 20.95
C ALA A 14 -9.52 -2.72 19.56
N PRO A 15 -10.12 -3.92 19.45
CA PRO A 15 -10.22 -4.65 18.17
C PRO A 15 -11.00 -3.89 17.09
N ARG A 16 -11.91 -2.97 17.49
CA ARG A 16 -12.68 -2.13 16.56
C ARG A 16 -11.84 -1.13 15.75
N CYS A 17 -10.59 -0.86 16.17
CA CYS A 17 -9.70 0.06 15.45
C CYS A 17 -8.98 -0.60 14.26
N VAL A 18 -8.93 -1.92 14.21
CA VAL A 18 -8.35 -2.68 13.10
C VAL A 18 -9.46 -3.07 12.12
N ARG A 19 -9.29 -2.73 10.84
CA ARG A 19 -10.23 -3.11 9.78
C ARG A 19 -9.48 -3.67 8.58
N GLU A 20 -9.89 -4.84 8.14
CA GLU A 20 -9.38 -5.43 6.92
C GLU A 20 -10.22 -4.98 5.73
N HIS A 21 -9.54 -4.41 4.74
CA HIS A 21 -10.14 -4.07 3.47
C HIS A 21 -9.27 -4.66 2.36
N LYS A 22 -9.86 -5.50 1.50
CA LYS A 22 -9.21 -5.88 0.25
C LYS A 22 -8.92 -4.63 -0.56
N MET A 23 -7.75 -4.63 -1.20
CA MET A 23 -7.27 -3.52 -2.02
C MET A 23 -8.23 -3.19 -3.18
N GLU A 24 -8.96 -4.18 -3.68
CA GLU A 24 -10.02 -4.06 -4.68
C GLU A 24 -11.18 -3.15 -4.24
N TYR A 25 -11.48 -3.07 -2.92
CA TYR A 25 -12.53 -2.18 -2.41
C TYR A 25 -12.17 -0.70 -2.44
N PHE A 26 -10.91 -0.37 -2.75
CA PHE A 26 -10.48 1.00 -3.00
C PHE A 26 -10.77 1.43 -4.45
N ALA A 27 -11.04 0.49 -5.35
CA ALA A 27 -11.35 0.69 -6.76
C ALA A 27 -12.83 1.04 -7.01
N GLY A 28 -13.42 1.89 -6.17
CA GLY A 28 -14.82 2.34 -6.28
C GLY A 28 -15.19 3.11 -7.56
N CYS A 29 -14.35 3.08 -8.60
CA CYS A 29 -14.65 3.55 -9.93
C CYS A 29 -14.03 2.55 -10.92
N GLY A 30 -14.88 1.86 -11.67
CA GLY A 30 -14.45 1.02 -12.80
C GLY A 30 -13.66 1.82 -13.85
N PRO A 31 -13.10 1.15 -14.86
CA PRO A 31 -12.34 1.80 -15.91
C PRO A 31 -13.18 2.92 -16.53
N VAL A 32 -12.59 4.12 -16.65
CA VAL A 32 -13.18 5.32 -17.27
C VAL A 32 -13.49 5.11 -18.78
N PHE A 33 -13.32 3.89 -19.30
CA PHE A 33 -13.49 3.52 -20.70
C PHE A 33 -14.60 2.49 -20.99
N ALA A 34 -15.41 2.07 -20.02
CA ALA A 34 -16.51 1.14 -20.29
C ALA A 34 -17.85 1.71 -19.82
N GLY A 35 -18.84 1.61 -20.71
CA GLY A 35 -20.21 2.09 -20.52
C GLY A 35 -20.81 1.79 -19.15
N ARG A 36 -21.54 2.80 -18.65
CA ARG A 36 -22.38 2.87 -17.45
C ARG A 36 -22.99 1.52 -16.98
N PRO A 37 -22.79 1.07 -15.74
CA PRO A 37 -23.60 0.00 -15.14
C PRO A 37 -24.91 0.54 -14.53
N PRO A 38 -25.95 -0.30 -14.39
CA PRO A 38 -27.23 0.12 -13.81
C PRO A 38 -27.13 0.36 -12.30
N ALA A 39 -27.85 1.37 -11.81
CA ALA A 39 -27.82 1.84 -10.44
C ALA A 39 -28.33 0.79 -9.42
N PRO A 40 -27.70 0.65 -8.24
CA PRO A 40 -28.25 -0.17 -7.16
C PRO A 40 -29.39 0.57 -6.43
N ARG A 41 -30.47 -0.15 -6.15
CA ARG A 41 -31.64 0.31 -5.40
C ARG A 41 -31.34 0.49 -3.90
N ALA A 42 -31.99 1.53 -3.36
CA ALA A 42 -32.28 1.85 -1.94
C ALA A 42 -31.14 2.38 -1.04
N PRO A 43 -31.30 3.58 -0.44
CA PRO A 43 -30.35 4.15 0.50
C PRO A 43 -30.72 3.74 1.94
N SER A 44 -29.78 3.10 2.67
CA SER A 44 -29.80 3.07 4.12
C SER A 44 -28.58 3.83 4.65
N ALA A 45 -28.89 4.92 5.37
CA ALA A 45 -28.05 5.77 6.21
C ALA A 45 -26.59 6.03 5.76
N ALA A 46 -26.40 7.20 5.13
CA ALA A 46 -25.13 7.91 4.95
C ALA A 46 -24.08 7.22 4.04
N SER A 47 -24.45 6.82 2.84
CA SER A 47 -23.50 6.53 1.77
C SER A 47 -23.07 7.81 1.06
N PHE A 48 -22.07 8.50 1.63
CA PHE A 48 -21.33 9.53 0.90
C PHE A 48 -20.85 8.94 -0.44
N PRO A 49 -20.98 9.64 -1.59
CA PRO A 49 -20.58 9.10 -2.89
C PRO A 49 -19.10 8.70 -2.84
N ARG A 50 -18.85 7.39 -2.87
CA ARG A 50 -17.51 6.75 -2.75
C ARG A 50 -16.66 6.90 -4.00
N SER A 51 -16.92 7.92 -4.81
CA SER A 51 -16.23 8.23 -6.05
C SER A 51 -15.19 9.30 -5.82
N PHE A 52 -14.16 8.99 -5.03
CA PHE A 52 -12.88 9.68 -5.10
C PHE A 52 -11.76 8.65 -5.04
N ARG A 53 -10.96 8.62 -6.12
CA ARG A 53 -9.70 7.88 -6.24
C ARG A 53 -8.88 8.15 -4.96
N ARG A 54 -8.72 7.16 -4.07
CA ARG A 54 -8.09 7.41 -2.75
C ARG A 54 -6.63 7.79 -2.95
N LYS A 55 -6.25 8.96 -2.43
CA LYS A 55 -4.85 9.37 -2.34
C LYS A 55 -4.27 8.77 -1.07
N ILE A 56 -3.15 8.07 -1.17
CA ILE A 56 -2.50 7.41 -0.03
C ILE A 56 -1.05 7.87 0.01
N ALA A 57 -0.64 8.46 1.13
CA ALA A 57 0.76 8.75 1.41
C ALA A 57 1.45 7.45 1.85
N ILE A 58 2.59 7.16 1.25
CA ILE A 58 3.39 5.96 1.49
C ILE A 58 4.75 6.41 1.98
N ASP A 59 5.15 5.88 3.13
CA ASP A 59 6.53 5.99 3.60
C ASP A 59 7.45 5.20 2.65
N ALA A 60 8.22 5.92 1.85
CA ALA A 60 9.09 5.36 0.83
C ALA A 60 10.32 4.70 1.44
N SER A 61 10.93 5.33 2.45
CA SER A 61 12.09 4.79 3.16
C SER A 61 11.78 3.43 3.77
N MET A 62 10.65 3.32 4.46
CA MET A 62 10.21 2.05 5.05
C MET A 62 9.86 1.01 3.99
N GLN A 63 9.25 1.40 2.87
CA GLN A 63 8.92 0.48 1.80
C GLN A 63 10.18 -0.08 1.12
N ILE A 64 11.17 0.75 0.82
CA ILE A 64 12.45 0.33 0.25
C ILE A 64 13.15 -0.67 1.19
N TYR A 65 13.18 -0.35 2.50
CA TYR A 65 13.77 -1.24 3.50
C TYR A 65 13.10 -2.61 3.57
N GLN A 66 11.75 -2.65 3.49
CA GLN A 66 10.99 -3.90 3.46
C GLN A 66 11.39 -4.77 2.26
N PHE A 67 11.54 -4.18 1.07
CA PHE A 67 11.95 -4.93 -0.13
C PHE A 67 13.38 -5.46 -0.04
N LEU A 68 14.30 -4.70 0.56
CA LEU A 68 15.68 -5.14 0.76
C LEU A 68 15.77 -6.33 1.74
N ILE A 69 14.96 -6.36 2.80
CA ILE A 69 14.96 -7.48 3.76
C ILE A 69 14.26 -8.72 3.20
N ALA A 70 13.10 -8.55 2.56
CA ALA A 70 12.27 -9.68 2.12
C ALA A 70 13.05 -10.65 1.23
N VAL A 71 13.94 -10.12 0.39
CA VAL A 71 14.77 -10.89 -0.53
C VAL A 71 15.90 -11.63 0.17
N ARG A 72 16.46 -11.07 1.26
CA ARG A 72 17.48 -11.75 2.07
C ARG A 72 16.91 -12.94 2.86
N GLN A 73 15.64 -12.87 3.26
CA GLN A 73 14.98 -13.94 4.00
C GLN A 73 14.66 -15.18 3.14
N GLN A 74 14.61 -15.04 1.81
CA GLN A 74 14.38 -16.14 0.87
C GLN A 74 15.66 -16.89 0.45
N GLY A 75 16.75 -16.80 1.22
CA GLY A 75 17.97 -17.57 0.99
C GLY A 75 18.91 -17.01 -0.08
N GLY A 76 18.76 -15.74 -0.49
CA GLY A 76 19.67 -15.06 -1.41
C GLY A 76 19.52 -15.41 -2.89
N GLU A 77 18.98 -16.58 -3.23
CA GLU A 77 18.76 -17.02 -4.62
C GLU A 77 17.73 -16.18 -5.40
N GLY A 78 16.89 -15.40 -4.71
CA GLY A 78 15.94 -14.45 -5.32
C GLY A 78 16.47 -13.01 -5.44
N GLN A 79 17.75 -12.78 -5.15
CA GLN A 79 18.32 -11.43 -5.14
C GLN A 79 18.60 -10.95 -6.56
N LEU A 80 17.71 -10.07 -7.04
CA LEU A 80 17.94 -9.36 -8.30
C LEU A 80 19.13 -8.43 -8.11
N THR A 81 20.14 -8.59 -8.98
CA THR A 81 21.31 -7.73 -9.04
C THR A 81 21.53 -7.24 -10.47
N ASN A 82 22.18 -6.08 -10.59
CA ASN A 82 22.73 -5.67 -11.89
C ASN A 82 24.06 -6.38 -12.19
N GLU A 83 24.67 -6.05 -13.33
CA GLU A 83 25.97 -6.58 -13.75
C GLU A 83 27.12 -6.23 -12.79
N ALA A 84 26.97 -5.16 -12.00
CA ALA A 84 27.92 -4.76 -10.97
C ALA A 84 27.68 -5.45 -9.60
N GLY A 85 26.67 -6.33 -9.49
CA GLY A 85 26.31 -7.02 -8.24
C GLY A 85 25.50 -6.16 -7.26
N GLU A 86 25.04 -4.98 -7.66
CA GLU A 86 24.21 -4.11 -6.82
C GLU A 86 22.76 -4.61 -6.77
N VAL A 87 22.13 -4.55 -5.59
CA VAL A 87 20.77 -5.07 -5.38
C VAL A 87 19.74 -4.19 -6.07
N THR A 88 18.91 -4.76 -6.95
CA THR A 88 17.87 -4.04 -7.70
C THR A 88 16.45 -4.40 -7.26
N SER A 89 16.27 -5.36 -6.34
CA SER A 89 14.95 -5.84 -5.92
C SER A 89 14.00 -4.77 -5.39
N HIS A 90 14.53 -3.72 -4.78
CA HIS A 90 13.74 -2.59 -4.28
C HIS A 90 13.08 -1.80 -5.41
N LEU A 91 13.73 -1.67 -6.57
CA LEU A 91 13.19 -0.99 -7.76
C LEU A 91 12.03 -1.79 -8.35
N THR A 92 12.25 -3.09 -8.56
CA THR A 92 11.23 -4.01 -9.07
C THR A 92 10.03 -4.10 -8.12
N GLY A 93 10.28 -4.17 -6.81
CA GLY A 93 9.25 -4.17 -5.77
C GLY A 93 8.41 -2.90 -5.77
N MET A 94 9.05 -1.72 -5.82
CA MET A 94 8.35 -0.44 -5.91
C MET A 94 7.54 -0.32 -7.20
N LEU A 95 8.08 -0.74 -8.35
CA LEU A 95 7.40 -0.69 -9.64
C LEU A 95 6.11 -1.52 -9.62
N TYR A 96 6.20 -2.82 -9.32
CA TYR A 96 5.01 -3.69 -9.34
C TYR A 96 3.99 -3.32 -8.28
N ARG A 97 4.43 -2.86 -7.09
CA ARG A 97 3.51 -2.39 -6.05
C ARG A 97 2.78 -1.12 -6.49
N THR A 98 3.47 -0.19 -7.14
CA THR A 98 2.87 1.04 -7.67
C THR A 98 1.85 0.74 -8.76
N ILE A 99 2.17 -0.17 -9.69
CA ILE A 99 1.24 -0.61 -10.73
C ILE A 99 -0.03 -1.18 -10.09
N ARG A 100 0.08 -2.11 -9.15
CA ARG A 100 -1.08 -2.67 -8.44
C ARG A 100 -1.92 -1.63 -7.71
N MET A 101 -1.29 -0.63 -7.11
CA MET A 101 -2.00 0.51 -6.50
C MET A 101 -2.76 1.31 -7.57
N MET A 102 -2.13 1.61 -8.69
CA MET A 102 -2.76 2.36 -9.77
C MET A 102 -3.91 1.59 -10.43
N GLU A 103 -3.76 0.28 -10.66
CA GLU A 103 -4.81 -0.63 -11.14
C GLU A 103 -6.01 -0.69 -10.18
N ALA A 104 -5.75 -0.68 -8.88
CA ALA A 104 -6.78 -0.61 -7.84
C ALA A 104 -7.39 0.80 -7.67
N GLY A 105 -7.10 1.76 -8.55
CA GLY A 105 -7.63 3.11 -8.45
C GLY A 105 -7.09 3.90 -7.25
N ILE A 106 -5.91 3.57 -6.74
CA ILE A 106 -5.22 4.34 -5.71
C ILE A 106 -4.28 5.35 -6.40
N LYS A 107 -4.15 6.54 -5.82
CA LYS A 107 -3.12 7.53 -6.19
C LYS A 107 -2.03 7.53 -5.10
N PRO A 108 -0.95 6.76 -5.26
CA PRO A 108 0.13 6.75 -4.29
C PRO A 108 0.91 8.06 -4.33
N VAL A 109 1.29 8.57 -3.16
CA VAL A 109 2.22 9.68 -2.98
C VAL A 109 3.36 9.18 -2.09
N PHE A 110 4.55 9.06 -2.66
CA PHE A 110 5.73 8.60 -1.92
C PHE A 110 6.34 9.74 -1.12
N VAL A 111 6.53 9.52 0.17
CA VAL A 111 7.15 10.45 1.10
C VAL A 111 8.49 9.86 1.50
N PHE A 112 9.56 10.57 1.19
CA PHE A 112 10.91 10.21 1.61
C PHE A 112 11.26 10.97 2.89
N ASP A 113 12.02 10.32 3.75
CA ASP A 113 12.48 10.97 4.98
C ASP A 113 13.38 12.16 4.68
N GLY A 114 13.23 13.19 5.50
CA GLY A 114 14.14 14.33 5.53
C GLY A 114 15.32 14.09 6.46
N LYS A 115 15.87 15.18 7.00
CA LYS A 115 16.88 15.09 8.05
C LYS A 115 16.27 14.44 9.30
N PRO A 116 17.00 13.52 9.97
CA PRO A 116 16.55 12.98 11.23
C PRO A 116 16.41 14.11 12.27
N PRO A 117 15.48 13.99 13.22
CA PRO A 117 15.37 14.95 14.31
C PRO A 117 16.64 14.94 15.16
N THR A 118 17.15 16.12 15.50
CA THR A 118 18.19 16.27 16.51
C THR A 118 17.53 16.14 17.89
N LEU A 119 17.94 15.13 18.65
CA LEU A 119 17.50 14.88 20.03
C LEU A 119 18.42 15.59 21.03
#